data_AF-A0A350ET12-F1
#
_entry.id   AF-A0A350ET12-F1
#
_cell.length_a   1.000
_cell.length_b   1.000
_cell.length_c   1.000
_cell.angle_alpha   90.00
_cell.angle_beta   90.00
_cell.angle_gamma   90.00
#
_symmetry.space_group_name_H-M   'P 1'
#
loop_
_entity.id
_entity.type
_entity.pdbx_description
1 polymer ?
#
loop_
_entity_poly.entity_id
_entity_poly.type
_entity_poly.pdbx_seq_one_letter_code
_entity_poly.pdbx_strand_id
1 'polypeptide(L)'
;MNDAEPKSTKHIRRPSEHYGYLCEIDPDTRELFKHTSLGRMAHENVAFTLSKDGRLVAYTADDRVEQCLYKFVSRDRYNHAAGKANRKLLEHGTLYVADTKRGRWLALDPERNRKLRREEFDAARVCVNTRTAAKLVGGTPQARPEDVEVHPVTGEVYVALTSWQATGIDKTNEDYFPDIAGALGRLR
;
A
#
# COMPACT_ATOMS: atom_id res chain seq x y z
N MET A 1 34.16 -24.55 31.32
CA MET A 1 33.19 -24.61 30.21
C MET A 1 32.90 -23.17 29.84
N ASN A 2 33.47 -22.71 28.72
CA ASN A 2 33.24 -21.35 28.21
C ASN A 2 32.07 -21.43 27.23
N ASP A 3 30.89 -21.02 27.68
CA ASP A 3 29.76 -20.78 26.79
C ASP A 3 30.02 -19.43 26.10
N ALA A 4 30.67 -19.49 24.95
CA ALA A 4 30.77 -18.33 24.08
C ALA A 4 29.39 -18.04 23.48
N GLU A 5 28.88 -16.83 23.73
CA GLU A 5 27.70 -16.30 23.04
C GLU A 5 27.86 -16.46 21.52
N PRO A 6 26.80 -16.85 20.78
CA PRO A 6 26.87 -16.93 19.34
C PRO A 6 27.17 -15.55 18.76
N LYS A 7 28.34 -15.44 18.11
CA LYS A 7 28.78 -14.22 17.42
C LYS A 7 27.71 -13.79 16.41
N SER A 8 27.09 -12.66 16.71
CA SER A 8 26.16 -11.91 15.86
C SER A 8 26.54 -12.03 14.37
N THR A 9 25.64 -12.62 13.59
CA THR A 9 25.72 -12.66 12.13
C THR A 9 25.77 -11.22 11.61
N LYS A 10 26.83 -10.85 10.89
CA LYS A 10 26.96 -9.59 10.15
C LYS A 10 25.61 -9.21 9.53
N HIS A 11 24.93 -8.20 10.07
CA HIS A 11 23.76 -7.62 9.44
C HIS A 11 24.18 -7.10 8.06
N ILE A 12 23.79 -7.78 6.98
CA ILE A 12 24.06 -7.33 5.61
C ILE A 12 23.20 -6.08 5.39
N ARG A 13 23.80 -4.89 5.63
CA ARG A 13 23.15 -3.61 5.33
C ARG A 13 23.09 -3.41 3.81
N ARG A 14 22.01 -3.88 3.19
CA ARG A 14 21.62 -3.47 1.83
C ARG A 14 21.24 -1.97 1.81
N PRO A 15 21.29 -1.31 0.64
CA PRO A 15 20.74 0.03 0.47
C PRO A 15 19.26 0.12 0.89
N SER A 16 18.80 1.32 1.23
CA SER A 16 17.46 1.54 1.81
C SER A 16 16.33 1.05 0.88
N GLU A 17 16.58 1.12 -0.42
CA GLU A 17 15.67 0.80 -1.53
C GLU A 17 15.32 -0.68 -1.57
N HIS A 18 16.05 -1.53 -0.84
CA HIS A 18 15.76 -2.95 -0.69
C HIS A 18 14.72 -3.25 0.40
N TYR A 19 14.28 -2.28 1.21
CA TYR A 19 13.33 -2.48 2.32
C TYR A 19 12.06 -1.66 2.15
N GLY A 20 11.03 -1.97 2.95
CA GLY A 20 9.74 -1.27 2.92
C GLY A 20 8.78 -1.80 1.86
N TYR A 21 8.75 -3.11 1.65
CA TYR A 21 7.82 -3.76 0.73
C TYR A 21 7.03 -4.84 1.49
N LEU A 22 5.83 -5.14 1.00
CA LEU A 22 5.12 -6.34 1.42
C LEU A 22 5.87 -7.59 0.96
N CYS A 23 6.04 -8.52 1.89
CA CYS A 23 6.66 -9.82 1.64
C CYS A 23 5.63 -10.92 1.88
N GLU A 24 5.50 -11.84 0.93
CA GLU A 24 4.75 -13.08 1.11
C GLU A 24 5.70 -14.18 1.57
N ILE A 25 5.29 -14.93 2.58
CA ILE A 25 6.02 -16.09 3.08
C ILE A 25 5.09 -17.29 3.00
N ASP A 26 5.53 -18.34 2.31
CA ASP A 26 4.86 -19.63 2.34
C ASP A 26 5.18 -20.33 3.68
N PRO A 27 4.19 -20.60 4.55
CA PRO A 27 4.47 -21.18 5.87
C PRO A 27 4.98 -22.63 5.79
N ASP A 28 4.66 -23.36 4.73
CA ASP A 28 5.04 -24.76 4.58
C ASP A 28 6.45 -24.88 4.02
N THR A 29 6.74 -24.11 2.96
CA THR A 29 8.00 -24.21 2.20
C THR A 29 9.04 -23.20 2.66
N ARG A 30 8.62 -22.16 3.40
CA ARG A 30 9.43 -20.99 3.80
C ARG A 30 9.95 -20.17 2.61
N GLU A 31 9.38 -20.35 1.43
CA GLU A 31 9.68 -19.48 0.30
C GLU A 31 9.24 -18.04 0.59
N LEU A 32 10.04 -17.06 0.14
CA LEU A 32 9.81 -15.64 0.40
C LEU A 32 9.79 -14.87 -0.92
N PHE A 33 8.75 -14.06 -1.09
CA PHE A 33 8.57 -13.21 -2.27
C PHE A 33 8.37 -11.77 -1.82
N LYS A 34 9.08 -10.85 -2.49
CA LYS A 34 8.93 -9.42 -2.28
C LYS A 34 8.06 -8.85 -3.38
N HIS A 35 6.89 -8.33 -3.02
CA HIS A 35 5.90 -7.85 -3.99
C HIS A 35 6.09 -6.36 -4.26
N THR A 36 7.05 -6.02 -5.13
CA THR A 36 7.42 -4.63 -5.43
C THR A 36 6.31 -3.83 -6.10
N SER A 37 5.38 -4.48 -6.80
CA SER A 37 4.27 -3.82 -7.50
C SER A 37 3.28 -3.12 -6.55
N LEU A 38 3.28 -3.50 -5.26
CA LEU A 38 2.47 -2.87 -4.21
C LEU A 38 3.14 -1.60 -3.64
N GLY A 39 4.30 -1.22 -4.16
CA GLY A 39 5.02 0.00 -3.81
C GLY A 39 5.96 -0.17 -2.62
N ARG A 40 6.76 0.88 -2.40
CA ARG A 40 7.73 0.95 -1.31
C ARG A 40 7.36 2.03 -0.31
N MET A 41 7.05 1.62 0.92
CA MET A 41 6.63 2.50 2.02
C MET A 41 6.70 1.79 3.39
N ALA A 42 6.26 2.47 4.46
CA ALA A 42 6.07 1.85 5.76
C ALA A 42 4.70 1.17 5.78
N HIS A 43 4.59 0.01 5.12
CA HIS A 43 3.37 -0.78 5.15
C HIS A 43 3.06 -1.23 6.57
N GLU A 44 1.83 -1.01 7.03
CA GLU A 44 1.36 -1.55 8.30
C GLU A 44 0.80 -2.96 8.11
N ASN A 45 -0.33 -3.06 7.41
CA ASN A 45 -0.91 -4.34 7.00
C ASN A 45 -1.30 -4.33 5.51
N VAL A 46 -1.93 -5.43 5.07
CA VAL A 46 -2.57 -5.52 3.75
C VAL A 46 -3.88 -6.28 3.87
N ALA A 47 -4.97 -5.69 3.37
CA ALA A 47 -6.29 -6.31 3.32
C ALA A 47 -6.64 -6.69 1.87
N PHE A 48 -6.97 -7.96 1.66
CA PHE A 48 -7.31 -8.47 0.33
C PHE A 48 -8.81 -8.59 0.12
N THR A 49 -9.24 -8.35 -1.11
CA THR A 49 -10.60 -8.66 -1.56
C THR A 49 -10.59 -8.93 -3.08
N LEU A 50 -11.75 -9.26 -3.64
CA LEU A 50 -11.93 -9.37 -5.08
C LEU A 50 -12.80 -8.20 -5.57
N SER A 51 -12.40 -7.59 -6.69
CA SER A 51 -13.27 -6.68 -7.42
C SER A 51 -14.47 -7.43 -8.01
N LYS A 52 -15.51 -6.68 -8.41
CA LYS A 52 -16.71 -7.25 -9.06
C LYS A 52 -16.39 -8.08 -10.32
N ASP A 53 -15.31 -7.75 -11.02
CA ASP A 53 -14.84 -8.48 -12.20
C ASP A 53 -13.80 -9.58 -11.88
N GLY A 54 -13.63 -9.93 -10.59
CA GLY A 54 -12.85 -11.07 -10.13
C GLY A 54 -11.33 -10.85 -10.07
N ARG A 55 -10.85 -9.61 -10.13
CA ARG A 55 -9.42 -9.29 -9.96
C ARG A 55 -9.09 -9.17 -8.48
N LEU A 56 -7.89 -9.60 -8.11
CA LEU A 56 -7.36 -9.39 -6.77
C LEU A 56 -7.16 -7.89 -6.51
N VAL A 57 -7.67 -7.43 -5.38
CA VAL A 57 -7.51 -6.09 -4.85
C VAL A 57 -6.79 -6.19 -3.51
N ALA A 58 -5.77 -5.36 -3.29
CA ALA A 58 -5.05 -5.27 -2.03
C ALA A 58 -5.07 -3.82 -1.54
N TYR A 59 -5.61 -3.58 -0.34
CA TYR A 59 -5.57 -2.28 0.31
C TYR A 59 -4.44 -2.26 1.35
N THR A 60 -3.72 -1.16 1.43
CA THR A 60 -2.63 -0.97 2.40
C THR A 60 -2.46 0.52 2.68
N ALA A 61 -1.75 0.84 3.74
CA ALA A 61 -1.49 2.19 4.19
C ALA A 61 0.00 2.38 4.49
N ASP A 62 0.43 3.65 4.49
CA ASP A 62 1.78 4.04 4.86
C ASP A 62 1.76 4.66 6.26
N ASP A 63 2.16 3.90 7.28
CA ASP A 63 2.14 4.27 8.71
C ASP A 63 3.18 5.36 9.03
N ARG A 64 2.90 6.55 8.50
CA ARG A 64 3.64 7.78 8.73
C ARG A 64 2.66 8.94 8.59
N VAL A 65 2.88 9.96 9.41
CA VAL A 65 2.14 11.21 9.30
C VAL A 65 2.34 11.83 7.92
N GLU A 66 1.25 12.39 7.38
CA GLU A 66 1.19 12.99 6.05
C GLU A 66 1.54 12.03 4.89
N GLN A 67 1.40 10.71 5.09
CA GLN A 67 1.42 9.72 4.01
C GLN A 67 0.01 9.25 3.68
N CYS A 68 -0.14 8.27 2.77
CA CYS A 68 -1.38 8.04 2.04
C CYS A 68 -1.95 6.63 2.23
N LEU A 69 -3.19 6.44 1.76
CA LEU A 69 -3.82 5.14 1.57
C LEU A 69 -3.62 4.67 0.13
N TYR A 70 -3.45 3.35 -0.04
CA TYR A 70 -3.13 2.74 -1.32
C TYR A 70 -4.05 1.56 -1.62
N LYS A 71 -4.28 1.34 -2.91
CA LYS A 71 -5.02 0.20 -3.46
C LYS A 71 -4.23 -0.36 -4.62
N PHE A 72 -3.87 -1.62 -4.59
CA PHE A 72 -3.39 -2.35 -5.75
C PHE A 72 -4.55 -3.13 -6.38
N VAL A 73 -4.63 -3.12 -7.70
CA VAL A 73 -5.55 -3.98 -8.45
C VAL A 73 -4.75 -4.77 -9.48
N SER A 74 -4.78 -6.09 -9.36
CA SER A 74 -4.13 -7.00 -10.30
C SER A 74 -4.63 -6.81 -11.73
N ARG A 75 -3.80 -7.16 -12.71
CA ARG A 75 -4.19 -7.19 -14.13
C ARG A 75 -5.13 -8.36 -14.39
N ASP A 76 -4.76 -9.54 -13.89
CA ASP A 76 -5.42 -10.80 -14.17
C ASP A 76 -6.44 -11.16 -13.07
N ARG A 77 -7.35 -12.08 -13.38
CA ARG A 77 -8.38 -12.53 -12.44
C ARG A 77 -7.85 -13.59 -11.49
N TYR A 78 -8.37 -13.58 -10.27
CA TYR A 78 -8.17 -14.66 -9.30
C TYR A 78 -8.80 -15.96 -9.80
N ASN A 79 -8.07 -17.06 -9.67
CA ASN A 79 -8.56 -18.39 -10.01
C ASN A 79 -8.49 -19.29 -8.78
N HIS A 80 -9.66 -19.69 -8.26
CA HIS A 80 -9.75 -20.55 -7.07
C HIS A 80 -9.00 -21.88 -7.23
N ALA A 81 -8.96 -22.46 -8.44
CA ALA A 81 -8.26 -23.71 -8.71
C ALA A 81 -6.74 -23.56 -8.84
N ALA A 82 -6.22 -22.34 -8.95
CA ALA A 82 -4.79 -22.09 -9.18
C ALA A 82 -3.95 -22.16 -7.89
N GLY A 83 -4.56 -22.18 -6.70
CA GLY A 83 -3.84 -22.27 -5.42
C GLY A 83 -2.71 -21.23 -5.31
N LYS A 84 -1.50 -21.69 -4.97
CA LYS A 84 -0.29 -20.86 -4.81
C LYS A 84 0.12 -20.13 -6.11
N ALA A 85 -0.33 -20.58 -7.29
CA ALA A 85 -0.03 -19.88 -8.54
C ALA A 85 -0.76 -18.53 -8.67
N ASN A 86 -1.73 -18.21 -7.80
CA ASN A 86 -2.30 -16.87 -7.69
C ASN A 86 -1.31 -15.82 -7.15
N ARG A 87 -0.18 -16.22 -6.58
CA ARG A 87 0.92 -15.31 -6.15
C ARG A 87 1.30 -14.31 -7.24
N LYS A 88 1.36 -14.76 -8.50
CA LYS A 88 1.71 -13.93 -9.66
C LYS A 88 0.76 -12.75 -9.90
N LEU A 89 -0.45 -12.77 -9.32
CA LEU A 89 -1.40 -11.65 -9.41
C LEU A 89 -0.84 -10.38 -8.73
N LEU A 90 0.09 -10.53 -7.80
CA LEU A 90 0.79 -9.44 -7.12
C LEU A 90 2.03 -8.95 -7.90
N GLU A 91 2.32 -9.50 -9.08
CA GLU A 91 3.45 -9.04 -9.92
C GLU A 91 3.00 -8.03 -10.98
N HIS A 92 1.73 -8.13 -11.42
CA HIS A 92 1.20 -7.32 -12.51
C HIS A 92 -0.14 -6.69 -12.13
N GLY A 93 -0.20 -5.38 -12.15
CA GLY A 93 -1.41 -4.63 -11.86
C GLY A 93 -1.16 -3.12 -11.87
N THR A 94 -2.07 -2.39 -11.26
CA THR A 94 -1.95 -0.94 -11.08
C THR A 94 -2.05 -0.61 -9.61
N LEU A 95 -1.05 0.12 -9.10
CA LEU A 95 -1.10 0.73 -7.78
C LEU A 95 -1.81 2.09 -7.88
N TYR A 96 -2.67 2.38 -6.91
CA TYR A 96 -3.43 3.61 -6.80
C TYR A 96 -3.18 4.25 -5.44
N VAL A 97 -3.32 5.57 -5.38
CA VAL A 97 -3.37 6.35 -4.13
C VAL A 97 -4.75 6.99 -3.97
N ALA A 98 -5.23 7.12 -2.73
CA ALA A 98 -6.51 7.77 -2.46
C ALA A 98 -6.45 9.31 -2.56
N ASP A 99 -7.39 9.90 -3.29
CA ASP A 99 -7.82 11.29 -3.15
C ASP A 99 -9.10 11.27 -2.28
N THR A 100 -8.92 11.19 -0.96
CA THR A 100 -10.04 11.03 -0.02
C THR A 100 -10.93 12.28 0.01
N LYS A 101 -10.36 13.45 -0.28
CA LYS A 101 -11.12 14.72 -0.43
C LYS A 101 -12.15 14.65 -1.56
N ARG A 102 -11.90 13.87 -2.61
CA ARG A 102 -12.82 13.69 -3.74
C ARG A 102 -13.42 12.30 -3.84
N GLY A 103 -13.11 11.41 -2.90
CA GLY A 103 -13.60 10.03 -2.88
C GLY A 103 -13.21 9.21 -4.11
N ARG A 104 -11.95 9.30 -4.58
CA ARG A 104 -11.50 8.58 -5.79
C ARG A 104 -10.09 8.01 -5.65
N TRP A 105 -9.79 7.01 -6.48
CA TRP A 105 -8.46 6.40 -6.60
C TRP A 105 -7.70 7.00 -7.79
N LEU A 106 -6.47 7.44 -7.56
CA LEU A 106 -5.58 8.00 -8.58
C LEU A 106 -4.51 6.98 -8.95
N ALA A 107 -4.46 6.60 -10.23
CA ALA A 107 -3.47 5.63 -10.71
C ALA A 107 -2.04 6.18 -10.59
N LEU A 108 -1.15 5.39 -10.00
CA LEU A 108 0.29 5.58 -10.04
C LEU A 108 0.86 4.90 -11.28
N ASP A 109 0.39 5.35 -12.44
CA ASP A 109 0.73 4.78 -13.74
C ASP A 109 1.17 5.90 -14.67
N PRO A 110 2.45 5.95 -15.08
CA PRO A 110 2.93 6.94 -16.02
C PRO A 110 2.18 6.90 -17.36
N GLU A 111 1.65 5.79 -17.84
CA GLU A 111 0.88 5.76 -19.10
C GLU A 111 -0.46 6.51 -18.96
N ARG A 112 -1.02 6.54 -17.74
CA ARG A 112 -2.32 7.18 -17.45
C ARG A 112 -2.20 8.55 -16.80
N ASN A 113 -1.04 8.89 -16.23
CA ASN A 113 -0.84 10.11 -15.46
C ASN A 113 0.24 11.02 -16.06
N ARG A 114 -0.18 12.15 -16.65
CA ARG A 114 0.72 13.13 -17.27
C ARG A 114 1.75 13.72 -16.30
N LYS A 115 1.43 13.86 -15.00
CA LYS A 115 2.38 14.41 -14.03
C LYS A 115 3.55 13.46 -13.82
N LEU A 116 3.27 12.16 -13.69
CA LEU A 116 4.31 11.12 -13.59
C LEU A 116 5.18 11.09 -14.85
N ARG A 117 4.59 11.18 -16.05
CA ARG A 117 5.36 11.24 -17.31
C ARG A 117 6.29 12.45 -17.39
N ARG A 118 5.82 13.63 -16.97
CA ARG A 118 6.61 14.87 -17.00
C ARG A 118 7.83 14.78 -16.10
N GLU A 119 7.71 14.08 -14.99
CA GLU A 119 8.81 13.82 -14.05
C GLU A 119 9.58 12.53 -14.40
N GLU A 120 9.36 11.96 -15.60
CA GLU A 120 10.07 10.79 -16.11
C GLU A 120 10.00 9.58 -15.15
N PHE A 121 8.83 9.35 -14.56
CA PHE A 121 8.55 8.10 -13.87
C PHE A 121 8.33 6.98 -14.89
N ASP A 122 8.99 5.85 -14.67
CA ASP A 122 8.62 4.55 -15.22
C ASP A 122 7.98 3.67 -14.11
N ALA A 123 7.60 2.45 -14.45
CA ALA A 123 6.97 1.53 -13.48
C ALA A 123 7.90 1.19 -12.31
N ALA A 124 9.20 1.01 -12.56
CA ALA A 124 10.18 0.68 -11.51
C ALA A 124 10.36 1.84 -10.53
N ARG A 125 10.46 3.07 -11.03
CA ARG A 125 10.56 4.29 -10.22
C ARG A 125 9.29 4.55 -9.43
N VAL A 126 8.11 4.22 -9.97
CA VAL A 126 6.87 4.25 -9.18
C VAL A 126 6.95 3.28 -8.00
N CYS A 127 7.43 2.05 -8.22
CA CYS A 127 7.54 1.05 -7.16
C CYS A 127 8.55 1.46 -6.07
N VAL A 128 9.68 2.06 -6.44
CA VAL A 128 10.74 2.46 -5.48
C VAL A 128 10.43 3.81 -4.81
N ASN A 129 9.85 4.76 -5.54
CA ASN A 129 9.56 6.13 -5.09
C ASN A 129 8.05 6.38 -4.94
N THR A 130 7.30 5.39 -4.44
CA THR A 130 5.83 5.40 -4.33
C THR A 130 5.30 6.65 -3.63
N ARG A 131 5.92 7.07 -2.51
CA ARG A 131 5.54 8.30 -1.79
C ARG A 131 5.64 9.56 -2.66
N THR A 132 6.70 9.68 -3.46
CA THR A 132 6.90 10.82 -4.36
C THR A 132 5.85 10.81 -5.47
N ALA A 133 5.61 9.66 -6.09
CA ALA A 133 4.57 9.48 -7.10
C ALA A 133 3.17 9.84 -6.54
N ALA A 134 2.84 9.33 -5.35
CA ALA A 134 1.59 9.60 -4.66
C ALA A 134 1.34 11.09 -4.43
N LYS A 135 2.33 11.80 -3.86
CA LYS A 135 2.25 13.25 -3.64
C LYS A 135 2.09 14.01 -4.95
N LEU A 136 2.85 13.65 -5.98
CA LEU A 136 2.82 14.29 -7.29
C LEU A 136 1.44 14.17 -7.96
N VAL A 137 0.82 13.00 -7.90
CA VAL A 137 -0.52 12.81 -8.50
C VAL A 137 -1.63 13.45 -7.68
N GLY A 138 -1.39 13.76 -6.41
CA GLY A 138 -2.34 14.44 -5.51
C GLY A 138 -3.02 13.50 -4.52
N GLY A 139 -2.33 12.44 -4.08
CA GLY A 139 -2.78 11.62 -2.95
C GLY A 139 -3.02 12.47 -1.71
N THR A 140 -4.07 12.15 -0.96
CA THR A 140 -4.44 12.92 0.24
C THR A 140 -3.60 12.46 1.44
N PRO A 141 -2.86 13.36 2.11
CA PRO A 141 -2.15 13.07 3.35
C PRO A 141 -3.11 12.66 4.47
N GLN A 142 -2.70 11.69 5.29
CA GLN A 142 -3.51 11.09 6.36
C GLN A 142 -2.83 11.18 7.73
N ALA A 143 -3.64 11.02 8.77
CA ALA A 143 -3.26 11.06 10.18
C ALA A 143 -2.64 9.73 10.63
N ARG A 144 -1.48 9.38 10.08
CA ARG A 144 -0.77 8.13 10.38
C ARG A 144 -1.69 6.90 10.16
N PRO A 145 -1.95 6.56 8.89
CA PRO A 145 -2.86 5.48 8.57
C PRO A 145 -2.20 4.12 8.84
N GLU A 146 -2.84 3.33 9.67
CA GLU A 146 -2.37 2.01 10.13
C GLU A 146 -3.25 0.91 9.53
N ASP A 147 -3.77 0.01 10.35
CA ASP A 147 -4.53 -1.16 9.91
C ASP A 147 -5.70 -0.82 8.98
N VAL A 148 -5.79 -1.60 7.90
CA VAL A 148 -6.88 -1.60 6.93
C VAL A 148 -7.63 -2.93 7.00
N GLU A 149 -8.95 -2.92 6.93
CA GLU A 149 -9.75 -4.14 6.89
C GLU A 149 -10.93 -4.01 5.91
N VAL A 150 -11.33 -5.13 5.29
CA VAL A 150 -12.51 -5.15 4.39
C VAL A 150 -13.63 -5.92 5.06
N HIS A 151 -14.78 -5.27 5.23
CA HIS A 151 -15.96 -5.92 5.78
C HIS A 151 -16.39 -7.10 4.88
N PRO A 152 -16.49 -8.33 5.41
CA PRO A 152 -16.63 -9.54 4.59
C PRO A 152 -17.96 -9.63 3.83
N VAL A 153 -19.02 -8.98 4.33
CA VAL A 153 -20.34 -8.96 3.68
C VAL A 153 -20.54 -7.74 2.77
N THR A 154 -20.28 -6.52 3.25
CA THR A 154 -20.59 -5.29 2.50
C THR A 154 -19.47 -4.88 1.53
N GLY A 155 -18.24 -5.35 1.74
CA GLY A 155 -17.06 -4.93 0.99
C GLY A 155 -16.58 -3.51 1.34
N GLU A 156 -17.08 -2.92 2.43
CA GLU A 156 -16.63 -1.61 2.92
C GLU A 156 -15.22 -1.71 3.50
N VAL A 157 -14.42 -0.68 3.25
CA VAL A 157 -13.02 -0.62 3.70
C VAL A 157 -12.93 0.30 4.91
N TYR A 158 -12.36 -0.20 5.99
CA TYR A 158 -12.11 0.52 7.24
C TYR A 158 -10.62 0.73 7.40
N VAL A 159 -10.22 1.90 7.91
CA VAL A 159 -8.81 2.25 8.14
C VAL A 159 -8.66 2.94 9.49
N ALA A 160 -7.68 2.52 10.27
CA ALA A 160 -7.28 3.21 11.50
C ALA A 160 -6.40 4.43 11.18
N LEU A 161 -6.74 5.59 11.75
CA LEU A 161 -5.99 6.84 11.61
C LEU A 161 -5.57 7.31 13.01
N THR A 162 -4.34 6.99 13.40
CA THR A 162 -4.01 6.93 14.82
C THR A 162 -3.47 8.22 15.41
N SER A 163 -2.78 9.07 14.64
CA SER A 163 -2.45 10.44 15.09
C SER A 163 -1.91 11.38 14.01
N TRP A 164 -2.07 12.69 14.25
CA TRP A 164 -1.30 13.75 13.58
C TRP A 164 -0.05 14.21 14.37
N GLN A 165 0.13 13.72 15.61
CA GLN A 165 1.07 14.24 16.62
C GLN A 165 2.57 14.06 16.32
N ALA A 166 2.98 13.83 15.07
CA ALA A 166 4.40 13.87 14.69
C ALA A 166 4.89 15.28 14.27
N THR A 167 4.03 16.32 14.25
CA THR A 167 4.38 17.61 13.66
C THR A 167 4.46 18.80 14.63
N GLY A 168 4.08 18.66 15.91
CA GLY A 168 3.96 19.82 16.80
C GLY A 168 2.90 20.85 16.33
N ILE A 169 2.09 20.48 15.34
CA ILE A 169 0.93 21.24 14.87
C ILE A 169 -0.30 20.50 15.39
N ASP A 170 -1.10 21.20 16.19
CA ASP A 170 -2.39 20.71 16.66
C ASP A 170 -3.39 20.80 15.50
N LYS A 171 -3.40 19.77 14.64
CA LYS A 171 -4.39 19.64 13.56
C LYS A 171 -5.42 18.60 13.99
N THR A 172 -6.69 18.98 13.89
CA THR A 172 -7.81 18.11 14.28
C THR A 172 -8.26 17.25 13.11
N ASN A 173 -9.04 16.20 13.38
CA ASN A 173 -9.65 15.38 12.33
C ASN A 173 -10.59 16.19 11.42
N GLU A 174 -11.19 17.27 11.93
CA GLU A 174 -12.09 18.16 11.16
C GLU A 174 -11.36 18.92 10.04
N ASP A 175 -10.07 19.22 10.22
CA ASP A 175 -9.26 19.95 9.24
C ASP A 175 -8.99 19.15 7.95
N TYR A 176 -9.12 17.83 8.00
CA TYR A 176 -8.84 16.93 6.85
C TYR A 176 -10.03 16.08 6.42
N PHE A 177 -11.00 15.85 7.28
CA PHE A 177 -12.20 15.08 6.98
C PHE A 177 -13.47 15.85 7.32
N PRO A 178 -13.85 16.86 6.51
CA PRO A 178 -15.22 17.35 6.56
C PRO A 178 -16.13 16.22 6.06
N ASP A 179 -16.80 15.54 7.00
CA ASP A 179 -17.87 14.57 6.80
C ASP A 179 -17.47 13.22 6.13
N ILE A 180 -16.91 12.31 6.95
CA ILE A 180 -16.43 10.96 6.55
C ILE A 180 -17.57 10.06 6.00
N ALA A 181 -18.82 10.31 6.39
CA ALA A 181 -19.96 9.47 6.02
C ALA A 181 -20.17 9.39 4.50
N GLY A 182 -19.79 10.44 3.75
CA GLY A 182 -19.96 10.49 2.29
C GLY A 182 -18.81 9.92 1.46
N ALA A 183 -17.59 9.87 2.01
CA ALA A 183 -16.37 9.54 1.26
C ALA A 183 -16.09 8.03 1.18
N LEU A 184 -16.41 7.28 2.25
CA LEU A 184 -16.20 5.82 2.28
C LEU A 184 -17.24 5.06 1.44
N GLY A 185 -18.46 5.59 1.31
CA GLY A 185 -19.52 4.99 0.50
C GLY A 185 -19.27 4.96 -1.01
N ARG A 186 -18.24 5.65 -1.51
CA ARG A 186 -17.93 5.77 -2.96
C ARG A 186 -16.62 5.10 -3.40
N LEU A 187 -15.89 4.45 -2.49
CA LEU A 187 -14.59 3.83 -2.80
C LEU A 187 -14.67 2.33 -3.20
N ARG A 188 -15.90 1.80 -3.36
CA ARG A 188 -16.17 0.41 -3.80
C ARG A 188 -15.57 0.11 -5.18
#